data_AF-A0A2V6I3W9-F1
#
_entry.id   AF-A0A2V6I3W9-F1
#
_cell.length_a   1.000
_cell.length_b   1.000
_cell.length_c   1.000
_cell.angle_alpha   90.00
_cell.angle_beta   90.00
_cell.angle_gamma   90.00
#
_symmetry.space_group_name_H-M   'P 1'
#
loop_
_entity.id
_entity.type
_entity.pdbx_description
1 polymer ?
#
loop_
_entity_poly.entity_id
_entity_poly.type
_entity_poly.pdbx_seq_one_letter_code
_entity_poly.pdbx_strand_id
1 'polypeptide(L)'
;ATDQHRGWFQSSLMTSIALNDRAPYKTCVTHGFVVDLDGKKISKSGTYDKPTDAGHFVGRHGADLVRLWASSIDYTDDVPFSEEMFTRLGDTYRRIRNTLRILLGNLFDYPSGKQESRKAGFNLVDRWILERLDQVIRDCRSAYELFEFHKVYHTLNQFCAVDLSSLYIDITKDRMYCDPADAGRRRATQMAMHEIYGALCQLLAPVLVFTAEEAWRHSQASSSVHLEEFPTPQNRGDKASEQMAD
;
A
#
# COMPACT_ATOMS: atom_id res chain seq x y z
N ALA A 1 -0.14 -12.09 -19.86
CA ALA A 1 -1.16 -11.60 -20.81
C ALA A 1 -1.96 -12.77 -21.37
N THR A 2 -3.26 -12.59 -21.63
CA THR A 2 -4.20 -13.66 -22.05
C THR A 2 -3.82 -14.35 -23.37
N ASP A 3 -3.13 -13.67 -24.28
CA ASP A 3 -2.57 -14.26 -25.51
C ASP A 3 -1.54 -15.36 -25.25
N GLN A 4 -0.88 -15.35 -24.09
CA GLN A 4 0.17 -16.31 -23.76
C GLN A 4 -0.36 -17.72 -23.47
N HIS A 5 -1.68 -17.90 -23.28
CA HIS A 5 -2.27 -19.24 -23.18
C HIS A 5 -2.03 -20.10 -24.42
N ARG A 6 -1.97 -19.49 -25.60
CA ARG A 6 -1.67 -20.19 -26.87
C ARG A 6 -0.21 -20.05 -27.29
N GLY A 7 0.56 -19.28 -26.54
CA GLY A 7 1.97 -19.01 -26.77
C GLY A 7 2.82 -19.66 -25.69
N TRP A 8 3.48 -18.81 -24.89
CA TRP A 8 4.50 -19.23 -23.96
C TRP A 8 4.03 -20.21 -22.88
N PHE A 9 2.80 -20.07 -22.35
CA PHE A 9 2.30 -21.01 -21.32
C PHE A 9 2.14 -22.41 -21.88
N GLN A 10 1.54 -22.54 -23.07
CA GLN A 10 1.33 -23.84 -23.70
C GLN A 10 2.64 -24.50 -24.11
N SER A 11 3.54 -23.77 -24.77
CA SER A 11 4.82 -24.34 -25.20
C SER A 11 5.69 -24.75 -24.00
N SER A 12 5.72 -23.94 -22.95
CA SER A 12 6.46 -24.25 -21.71
C SER A 12 5.87 -25.48 -21.01
N LEU A 13 4.53 -25.57 -20.91
CA LEU A 13 3.84 -26.70 -20.29
C LEU A 13 4.10 -28.01 -21.05
N MET A 14 3.90 -28.02 -22.36
CA MET A 14 4.13 -29.21 -23.19
C MET A 14 5.58 -29.68 -23.11
N THR A 15 6.53 -28.75 -23.19
CA THR A 15 7.96 -29.07 -23.08
C THR A 15 8.31 -29.66 -21.72
N SER A 16 7.77 -29.08 -20.63
CA SER A 16 8.05 -29.57 -19.28
C SER A 16 7.43 -30.94 -19.02
N ILE A 17 6.20 -31.19 -19.49
CA ILE A 17 5.56 -32.51 -19.39
C ILE A 17 6.40 -33.55 -20.14
N ALA A 18 6.81 -33.25 -21.38
CA ALA A 18 7.59 -34.19 -22.19
C ALA A 18 8.96 -34.55 -21.57
N LEU A 19 9.61 -33.60 -20.87
CA LEU A 19 10.97 -33.78 -20.34
C LEU A 19 11.02 -34.11 -18.84
N ASN A 20 10.00 -33.71 -18.06
CA ASN A 20 10.04 -33.72 -16.59
C ASN A 20 8.77 -34.31 -15.96
N ASP A 21 7.76 -34.70 -16.74
CA ASP A 21 6.47 -35.24 -16.25
C ASP A 21 5.76 -34.34 -15.22
N ARG A 22 5.91 -33.02 -15.36
CA ARG A 22 5.24 -32.02 -14.50
C ARG A 22 5.12 -30.66 -15.20
N ALA A 23 4.23 -29.80 -14.69
CA ALA A 23 4.14 -28.42 -15.13
C ALA A 23 5.37 -27.59 -14.66
N PRO A 24 5.81 -26.59 -15.43
CA PRO A 24 6.97 -25.76 -15.08
C PRO A 24 6.64 -24.65 -14.07
N TYR A 25 5.36 -24.49 -13.71
CA TYR A 25 4.86 -23.49 -12.77
C TYR A 25 3.81 -24.11 -11.84
N LYS A 26 3.70 -23.61 -10.61
CA LYS A 26 2.66 -24.00 -9.63
C LYS A 26 1.39 -23.16 -9.77
N THR A 27 1.55 -21.89 -10.16
CA THR A 27 0.47 -20.92 -10.33
C THR A 27 0.70 -20.16 -11.63
N CYS A 28 -0.36 -19.93 -12.40
CA CYS A 28 -0.34 -19.14 -13.63
C CYS A 28 -1.29 -17.96 -13.46
N VAL A 29 -0.76 -16.74 -13.43
CA VAL A 29 -1.54 -15.51 -13.36
C VAL A 29 -1.57 -14.85 -14.73
N THR A 30 -2.76 -14.49 -15.19
CA THR A 30 -2.98 -13.84 -16.49
C THR A 30 -3.61 -12.48 -16.30
N HIS A 31 -3.34 -11.59 -17.25
CA HIS A 31 -3.89 -10.25 -17.25
C HIS A 31 -4.41 -9.91 -18.65
N GLY A 32 -5.42 -9.04 -18.71
CA GLY A 32 -5.93 -8.47 -19.94
C GLY A 32 -4.95 -7.50 -20.60
N PHE A 33 -5.40 -6.92 -21.70
CA PHE A 33 -4.65 -5.93 -22.47
C PHE A 33 -4.96 -4.53 -21.98
N VAL A 34 -3.98 -3.64 -22.11
CA VAL A 34 -4.23 -2.21 -22.03
C VAL A 34 -4.88 -1.78 -23.35
N VAL A 35 -6.08 -1.23 -23.26
CA VAL A 35 -6.90 -0.79 -24.40
C VAL A 35 -7.15 0.71 -24.34
N ASP A 36 -7.53 1.30 -25.47
CA ASP A 36 -8.01 2.68 -25.47
C ASP A 36 -9.39 2.80 -24.80
N LEU A 37 -9.89 4.03 -24.67
CA LEU A 37 -11.20 4.29 -24.05
C LEU A 37 -12.37 3.67 -24.84
N ASP A 38 -12.18 3.40 -26.13
CA ASP A 38 -13.17 2.76 -27.01
C ASP A 38 -13.03 1.23 -27.01
N GLY A 39 -12.16 0.66 -26.15
CA GLY A 39 -11.93 -0.77 -26.03
C GLY A 39 -11.07 -1.38 -27.13
N LYS A 40 -10.46 -0.56 -28.00
CA LYS A 40 -9.55 -1.06 -29.05
C LYS A 40 -8.15 -1.25 -28.49
N LYS A 41 -7.50 -2.34 -28.91
CA LYS A 41 -6.14 -2.64 -28.51
C LYS A 41 -5.17 -1.57 -29.00
N ILE A 42 -4.39 -1.05 -28.07
CA ILE A 42 -3.27 -0.15 -28.36
C ILE A 42 -2.16 -0.99 -29.01
N SER A 43 -1.91 -0.78 -30.30
CA SER A 43 -0.83 -1.48 -31.04
C SER A 43 0.20 -0.48 -31.55
N LYS A 44 1.48 -0.86 -31.51
CA LYS A 44 2.60 -0.03 -31.99
C LYS A 44 2.54 0.28 -33.50
N SER A 45 1.69 -0.42 -34.26
CA SER A 45 1.52 -0.27 -35.71
C SER A 45 0.27 0.52 -36.12
N GLY A 46 -0.60 0.89 -35.17
CA GLY A 46 -1.76 1.74 -35.43
C GLY A 46 -1.42 3.21 -35.23
N THR A 47 -2.18 4.10 -35.87
CA THR A 47 -2.16 5.57 -35.69
C THR A 47 -2.65 5.95 -34.28
N TYR A 48 -1.98 5.46 -33.25
CA TYR A 48 -2.27 5.78 -31.86
C TYR A 48 -1.34 6.92 -31.44
N ASP A 49 -1.86 8.14 -31.47
CA ASP A 49 -1.11 9.37 -31.18
C ASP A 49 -0.67 9.50 -29.71
N LYS A 50 -1.07 8.57 -28.83
CA LYS A 50 -0.69 8.62 -27.42
C LYS A 50 0.55 7.76 -27.14
N PRO A 51 1.48 8.21 -26.28
CA PRO A 51 2.65 7.44 -25.91
C PRO A 51 2.26 6.06 -25.38
N THR A 52 2.79 5.01 -26.01
CA THR A 52 2.57 3.60 -25.59
C THR A 52 3.71 3.09 -24.71
N ASP A 53 4.77 3.87 -24.58
CA ASP A 53 5.95 3.53 -23.80
C ASP A 53 5.76 3.90 -22.32
N ALA A 54 6.03 2.96 -21.42
CA ALA A 54 5.95 3.20 -19.98
C ALA A 54 6.92 4.30 -19.53
N GLY A 55 8.08 4.44 -20.21
CA GLY A 55 9.07 5.48 -19.93
C GLY A 55 8.53 6.89 -20.08
N HIS A 56 7.60 7.14 -21.01
CA HIS A 56 6.92 8.42 -21.12
C HIS A 56 6.18 8.79 -19.82
N PHE A 57 5.37 7.87 -19.29
CA PHE A 57 4.59 8.10 -18.07
C PHE A 57 5.48 8.13 -16.83
N VAL A 58 6.53 7.30 -16.78
CA VAL A 58 7.53 7.36 -15.71
C VAL A 58 8.23 8.72 -15.70
N GLY A 59 8.63 9.25 -16.87
CA GLY A 59 9.29 10.56 -16.96
C GLY A 59 8.38 11.73 -16.56
N ARG A 60 7.07 11.62 -16.82
CA ARG A 60 6.09 12.68 -16.53
C ARG A 60 5.51 12.63 -15.12
N HIS A 61 5.25 11.43 -14.61
CA HIS A 61 4.50 11.21 -13.37
C HIS A 61 5.30 10.51 -12.26
N GLY A 62 6.45 9.91 -12.59
CA GLY A 62 7.22 9.07 -11.69
C GLY A 62 6.78 7.60 -11.73
N ALA A 63 7.73 6.70 -11.48
CA ALA A 63 7.51 5.25 -11.53
C ALA A 63 6.46 4.77 -10.52
N ASP A 64 6.47 5.33 -9.31
CA ASP A 64 5.51 4.97 -8.27
C ASP A 64 4.05 5.27 -8.68
N LEU A 65 3.80 6.34 -9.43
CA LEU A 65 2.44 6.66 -9.87
C LEU A 65 1.94 5.67 -10.93
N VAL A 66 2.83 5.21 -11.82
CA VAL A 66 2.54 4.15 -12.80
C VAL A 66 2.29 2.81 -12.10
N ARG A 67 3.08 2.47 -11.08
CA ARG A 67 2.85 1.26 -10.26
C ARG A 67 1.56 1.34 -9.47
N LEU A 68 1.23 2.51 -8.92
CA LEU A 68 -0.02 2.75 -8.22
C LEU A 68 -1.23 2.57 -9.16
N TRP A 69 -1.15 3.10 -10.39
CA TRP A 69 -2.14 2.82 -11.43
C TRP A 69 -2.32 1.32 -11.65
N ALA A 70 -1.22 0.59 -11.91
CA ALA A 70 -1.27 -0.85 -12.16
C ALA A 70 -1.85 -1.65 -10.98
N SER A 71 -1.64 -1.18 -9.74
CA SER A 71 -2.24 -1.80 -8.55
C SER A 71 -3.73 -1.47 -8.40
N SER A 72 -4.21 -0.35 -8.95
CA SER A 72 -5.59 0.13 -8.74
C SER A 72 -6.63 -0.51 -9.66
N ILE A 73 -6.19 -1.20 -10.71
CA ILE A 73 -7.03 -1.78 -11.76
C ILE A 73 -7.31 -3.26 -11.46
N ASP A 74 -8.48 -3.72 -11.89
CA ASP A 74 -8.68 -5.16 -12.05
C ASP A 74 -7.98 -5.59 -13.34
N TYR A 75 -6.86 -6.31 -13.19
CA TYR A 75 -6.03 -6.69 -14.33
C TYR A 75 -6.55 -7.93 -15.05
N THR A 76 -7.55 -8.65 -14.52
CA THR A 76 -8.04 -9.87 -15.18
C THR A 76 -8.80 -9.55 -16.47
N ASP A 77 -9.38 -8.35 -16.54
CA ASP A 77 -10.06 -7.82 -17.72
C ASP A 77 -9.16 -6.92 -18.56
N ASP A 78 -9.63 -6.58 -19.78
CA ASP A 78 -8.99 -5.54 -20.58
C ASP A 78 -9.20 -4.17 -19.91
N VAL A 79 -8.12 -3.40 -19.80
CA VAL A 79 -8.08 -2.19 -18.97
C VAL A 79 -8.00 -0.94 -19.86
N PRO A 80 -9.05 -0.09 -19.87
CA PRO A 80 -9.00 1.19 -20.58
C PRO A 80 -7.94 2.11 -20.00
N PHE A 81 -7.22 2.81 -20.88
CA PHE A 81 -6.13 3.68 -20.49
C PHE A 81 -6.25 5.08 -21.06
N SER A 82 -6.25 6.06 -20.16
CA SER A 82 -6.15 7.49 -20.49
C SER A 82 -5.19 8.22 -19.55
N GLU A 83 -4.56 9.28 -20.06
CA GLU A 83 -3.64 10.12 -19.28
C GLU A 83 -4.38 10.83 -18.11
N GLU A 84 -5.67 11.14 -18.27
CA GLU A 84 -6.49 11.77 -17.23
C GLU A 84 -6.58 10.95 -15.94
N MET A 85 -6.42 9.62 -16.02
CA MET A 85 -6.41 8.75 -14.84
C MET A 85 -5.25 9.10 -13.89
N PHE A 86 -4.11 9.55 -14.43
CA PHE A 86 -2.95 9.91 -13.62
C PHE A 86 -3.19 11.17 -12.77
N THR A 87 -4.10 12.05 -13.18
CA THR A 87 -4.47 13.22 -12.37
C THR A 87 -5.15 12.77 -11.08
N ARG A 88 -6.15 11.89 -11.19
CA ARG A 88 -6.89 11.35 -10.02
C ARG A 88 -5.98 10.50 -9.13
N LEU A 89 -5.14 9.66 -9.73
CA LEU A 89 -4.15 8.88 -8.99
C LEU A 89 -3.12 9.76 -8.29
N GLY A 90 -2.77 10.91 -8.89
CA GLY A 90 -1.89 11.90 -8.30
C GLY A 90 -2.41 12.40 -6.95
N ASP A 91 -3.72 12.60 -6.82
CA ASP A 91 -4.33 13.03 -5.57
C ASP A 91 -4.29 11.93 -4.50
N THR A 92 -4.56 10.67 -4.88
CA THR A 92 -4.39 9.53 -3.97
C THR A 92 -2.94 9.37 -3.52
N TYR A 93 -1.99 9.45 -4.46
CA TYR A 93 -0.56 9.37 -4.16
C TYR A 93 -0.13 10.47 -3.18
N ARG A 94 -0.51 11.73 -3.44
CA ARG A 94 -0.22 12.86 -2.55
C ARG A 94 -0.82 12.65 -1.16
N ARG A 95 -2.02 12.09 -1.07
CA ARG A 95 -2.68 11.78 0.21
C ARG A 95 -1.87 10.76 1.01
N ILE A 96 -1.50 9.63 0.39
CA ILE A 96 -0.68 8.59 1.02
C ILE A 96 0.66 9.20 1.50
N ARG A 97 1.35 9.95 0.62
CA ARG A 97 2.62 10.62 0.95
C ARG A 97 2.45 11.62 2.10
N ASN A 98 1.35 12.39 2.12
CA ASN A 98 1.08 13.34 3.18
C ASN A 98 0.77 12.65 4.51
N THR A 99 0.05 11.54 4.51
CA THR A 99 -0.17 10.72 5.71
C THR A 99 1.16 10.22 6.28
N LEU A 100 2.03 9.65 5.45
CA LEU A 100 3.39 9.24 5.88
C LEU A 100 4.19 10.43 6.45
N ARG A 101 4.12 11.59 5.80
CA ARG A 101 4.78 12.82 6.27
C ARG A 101 4.26 13.29 7.63
N ILE A 102 2.95 13.29 7.84
CA ILE A 102 2.35 13.70 9.12
C ILE A 102 2.75 12.72 10.23
N LEU A 103 2.71 11.41 9.97
CA LEU A 103 3.14 10.41 10.93
C LEU A 103 4.62 10.61 11.31
N LEU A 104 5.51 10.70 10.33
CA LEU A 104 6.93 11.00 10.57
C LEU A 104 7.14 12.30 11.34
N GLY A 105 6.43 13.37 10.96
CA GLY A 105 6.53 14.67 11.61
C GLY A 105 6.08 14.65 13.08
N ASN A 106 5.20 13.73 13.47
CA ASN A 106 4.77 13.54 14.85
C ASN A 106 5.68 12.58 15.65
N LEU A 107 6.66 11.94 15.00
CA LEU A 107 7.60 10.99 15.60
C LEU A 107 9.01 11.59 15.80
N PHE A 108 9.23 12.87 15.51
CA PHE A 108 10.55 13.50 15.54
C PHE A 108 11.28 13.43 16.90
N ASP A 109 10.53 13.43 18.01
CA ASP A 109 11.04 13.33 19.38
C ASP A 109 10.64 11.99 20.05
N TYR A 110 10.18 11.01 19.27
CA TYR A 110 9.84 9.69 19.77
C TYR A 110 11.13 8.93 20.13
N PRO A 111 11.28 8.45 21.39
CA PRO A 111 12.52 7.83 21.84
C PRO A 111 12.79 6.52 21.08
N SER A 112 14.02 6.38 20.59
CA SER A 112 14.51 5.14 19.97
C SER A 112 14.78 4.09 21.04
N GLY A 113 13.82 3.19 21.28
CA GLY A 113 14.03 2.04 22.18
C GLY A 113 12.76 1.46 22.79
N LYS A 114 12.80 0.16 23.11
CA LYS A 114 11.68 -0.62 23.69
C LYS A 114 11.33 -0.25 25.15
N GLN A 115 12.02 0.70 25.78
CA GLN A 115 12.06 0.84 27.24
C GLN A 115 11.10 1.89 27.84
N GLU A 116 10.74 2.97 27.14
CA GLU A 116 9.97 4.06 27.77
C GLU A 116 8.46 4.03 27.54
N SER A 117 7.95 3.34 26.51
CA SER A 117 6.52 3.38 26.17
C SER A 117 5.62 2.47 27.02
N ARG A 118 6.19 1.53 27.79
CA ARG A 118 5.40 0.58 28.61
C ARG A 118 4.61 1.21 29.77
N LYS A 119 4.84 2.49 30.09
CA LYS A 119 4.16 3.16 31.21
C LYS A 119 2.86 3.88 30.82
N ALA A 120 2.61 4.10 29.53
CA ALA A 120 1.42 4.82 29.08
C ALA A 120 0.41 3.86 28.44
N GLY A 121 -0.78 3.74 29.03
CA GLY A 121 -1.87 2.96 28.45
C GLY A 121 -2.45 3.67 27.24
N PHE A 122 -2.63 2.94 26.13
CA PHE A 122 -3.39 3.43 24.99
C PHE A 122 -4.79 3.85 25.41
N ASN A 123 -5.24 5.01 24.94
CA ASN A 123 -6.62 5.40 25.17
C ASN A 123 -7.56 4.64 24.21
N LEU A 124 -8.86 4.93 24.27
CA LEU A 124 -9.84 4.27 23.39
C LEU A 124 -9.53 4.49 21.90
N VAL A 125 -9.22 5.72 21.50
CA VAL A 125 -8.95 6.09 20.10
C VAL A 125 -7.66 5.45 19.56
N ASP A 126 -6.60 5.38 20.38
CA ASP A 126 -5.34 4.70 20.05
C ASP A 126 -5.56 3.18 19.91
N ARG A 127 -6.36 2.57 20.81
CA ARG A 127 -6.71 1.15 20.70
C ARG A 127 -7.52 0.87 19.44
N TRP A 128 -8.51 1.70 19.15
CA TRP A 128 -9.36 1.59 17.97
C TRP A 128 -8.55 1.65 16.66
N ILE A 129 -7.64 2.63 16.52
CA ILE A 129 -6.87 2.74 15.27
C ILE A 129 -5.90 1.56 15.09
N LEU A 130 -5.38 1.00 16.20
CA LEU A 130 -4.52 -0.19 16.15
C LEU A 130 -5.31 -1.45 15.80
N GLU A 131 -6.54 -1.60 16.30
CA GLU A 131 -7.45 -2.67 15.86
C GLU A 131 -7.79 -2.53 14.36
N ARG A 132 -8.03 -1.31 13.87
CA ARG A 132 -8.20 -1.06 12.43
C ARG A 132 -6.96 -1.37 11.63
N LEU A 133 -5.77 -1.03 12.12
CA LEU A 133 -4.50 -1.38 11.49
C LEU A 133 -4.36 -2.90 11.36
N ASP A 134 -4.67 -3.66 12.41
CA ASP A 134 -4.59 -5.13 12.38
C ASP A 134 -5.53 -5.71 11.31
N GLN A 135 -6.71 -5.13 11.14
CA GLN A 135 -7.62 -5.52 10.07
C GLN A 135 -7.08 -5.15 8.67
N VAL A 136 -6.53 -3.95 8.51
CA VAL A 136 -5.86 -3.53 7.25
C VAL A 136 -4.71 -4.47 6.89
N ILE A 137 -3.90 -4.88 7.88
CA ILE A 137 -2.83 -5.84 7.67
C ILE A 137 -3.39 -7.18 7.18
N ARG A 138 -4.45 -7.70 7.81
CA ARG A 138 -5.10 -8.95 7.38
C ARG A 138 -5.60 -8.86 5.94
N ASP A 139 -6.34 -7.80 5.63
CA ASP A 139 -6.95 -7.60 4.32
C ASP A 139 -5.88 -7.46 3.23
N CYS A 140 -4.85 -6.65 3.46
CA CYS A 140 -3.77 -6.46 2.50
C CYS A 140 -2.95 -7.73 2.27
N ARG A 141 -2.63 -8.48 3.33
CA ARG A 141 -1.90 -9.75 3.20
C ARG A 141 -2.69 -10.77 2.38
N SER A 142 -3.98 -10.95 2.71
CA SER A 142 -4.86 -11.85 1.98
C SER A 142 -4.99 -11.43 0.50
N ALA A 143 -5.12 -10.13 0.24
CA ALA A 143 -5.17 -9.62 -1.13
C ALA A 143 -3.86 -9.84 -1.90
N TYR A 144 -2.70 -9.66 -1.26
CA TYR A 144 -1.42 -9.98 -1.90
C TYR A 144 -1.28 -11.48 -2.20
N GLU A 145 -1.67 -12.35 -1.29
CA GLU A 145 -1.65 -13.81 -1.47
C GLU A 145 -2.55 -14.27 -2.63
N LEU A 146 -3.70 -13.60 -2.81
CA LEU A 146 -4.66 -13.86 -3.89
C LEU A 146 -4.37 -13.07 -5.17
N PHE A 147 -3.28 -12.30 -5.22
CA PHE A 147 -2.95 -11.40 -6.33
C PHE A 147 -4.06 -10.38 -6.64
N GLU A 148 -4.81 -9.91 -5.64
CA GLU A 148 -5.89 -8.91 -5.76
C GLU A 148 -5.39 -7.50 -5.41
N PHE A 149 -4.44 -6.98 -6.19
CA PHE A 149 -3.76 -5.71 -5.88
C PHE A 149 -4.69 -4.49 -5.74
N HIS A 150 -5.82 -4.48 -6.45
CA HIS A 150 -6.82 -3.41 -6.37
C HIS A 150 -7.45 -3.33 -4.97
N LYS A 151 -7.62 -4.47 -4.28
CA LYS A 151 -8.09 -4.48 -2.89
C LYS A 151 -7.05 -3.85 -1.97
N VAL A 152 -5.75 -4.13 -2.16
CA VAL A 152 -4.68 -3.47 -1.41
C VAL A 152 -4.73 -1.94 -1.61
N TYR A 153 -4.86 -1.49 -2.85
CA TYR A 153 -4.99 -0.08 -3.19
C TYR A 153 -6.17 0.57 -2.45
N HIS A 154 -7.36 -0.03 -2.53
CA HIS A 154 -8.56 0.52 -1.90
C HIS A 154 -8.47 0.52 -0.37
N THR A 155 -8.00 -0.58 0.23
CA THR A 155 -7.84 -0.70 1.68
C THR A 155 -6.87 0.34 2.23
N LEU A 156 -5.69 0.51 1.61
CA LEU A 156 -4.70 1.48 2.06
C LEU A 156 -5.12 2.93 1.81
N ASN A 157 -5.78 3.21 0.67
CA ASN A 157 -6.31 4.54 0.39
C ASN A 157 -7.40 4.92 1.40
N GLN A 158 -8.32 4.00 1.69
CA GLN A 158 -9.38 4.20 2.68
C GLN A 158 -8.81 4.45 4.08
N PHE A 159 -7.85 3.61 4.51
CA PHE A 159 -7.20 3.76 5.81
C PHE A 159 -6.44 5.09 5.93
N CYS A 160 -5.68 5.48 4.90
CA CYS A 160 -4.99 6.77 4.88
C CYS A 160 -5.96 7.96 4.89
N ALA A 161 -7.05 7.88 4.14
CA ALA A 161 -7.99 8.98 3.95
C ALA A 161 -8.93 9.18 5.13
N VAL A 162 -9.60 8.10 5.54
CA VAL A 162 -10.73 8.18 6.47
C VAL A 162 -10.23 7.89 7.88
N ASP A 163 -9.67 6.71 8.11
CA ASP A 163 -9.29 6.26 9.45
C ASP A 163 -8.17 7.14 10.03
N LEU A 164 -7.14 7.45 9.23
CA LEU A 164 -6.01 8.27 9.66
C LEU A 164 -6.26 9.76 9.49
N SER A 165 -6.38 10.26 8.26
CA SER A 165 -6.37 11.70 8.00
C SER A 165 -7.60 12.42 8.54
N SER A 166 -8.80 11.88 8.29
CA SER A 166 -10.06 12.54 8.70
C SER A 166 -10.40 12.35 10.17
N LEU A 167 -9.95 11.26 10.80
CA LEU A 167 -10.36 10.89 12.15
C LEU A 167 -9.21 10.87 13.15
N TYR A 168 -8.29 9.89 13.05
CA TYR A 168 -7.28 9.67 14.09
C TYR A 168 -6.31 10.85 14.26
N ILE A 169 -5.76 11.35 13.16
CA ILE A 169 -4.82 12.47 13.18
C ILE A 169 -5.52 13.74 13.66
N ASP A 170 -6.77 13.97 13.26
CA ASP A 170 -7.51 15.17 13.65
C ASP A 170 -7.83 15.19 15.15
N ILE A 171 -8.35 14.09 15.69
CA ILE A 171 -8.67 13.93 17.11
C ILE A 171 -7.41 14.05 17.99
N THR A 172 -6.27 13.58 17.50
CA THR A 172 -5.02 13.55 18.28
C THR A 172 -4.20 14.85 18.19
N LYS A 173 -4.56 15.83 17.34
CA LYS A 173 -3.82 17.11 17.22
C LYS A 173 -3.63 17.83 18.55
N ASP A 174 -4.70 17.95 19.34
CA ASP A 174 -4.65 18.70 20.60
C ASP A 174 -3.56 18.16 21.54
N ARG A 175 -3.60 16.85 21.85
CA ARG A 175 -2.56 16.25 22.70
C ARG A 175 -1.18 16.23 22.04
N MET A 176 -1.10 16.14 20.71
CA MET A 176 0.19 16.10 20.03
C MET A 176 0.88 17.46 20.06
N TYR A 177 0.12 18.56 20.08
CA TYR A 177 0.62 19.93 20.01
C TYR A 177 0.66 20.66 21.36
N CYS A 178 -0.29 20.37 22.24
CA CYS A 178 -0.48 21.10 23.49
C CYS A 178 0.15 20.40 24.71
N ASP A 179 0.36 19.08 24.65
CA ASP A 179 0.93 18.36 25.80
C ASP A 179 2.45 18.55 25.91
N PRO A 180 2.98 18.43 27.14
CA PRO A 180 4.40 18.20 27.35
C PRO A 180 4.92 17.02 26.53
N ALA A 181 6.16 17.12 26.06
CA ALA A 181 6.78 16.12 25.19
C ALA A 181 6.79 14.71 25.81
N ASP A 182 6.91 14.61 27.12
CA ASP A 182 6.95 13.39 27.92
C ASP A 182 5.59 12.97 28.50
N ALA A 183 4.51 13.68 28.19
CA ALA A 183 3.18 13.34 28.67
C ALA A 183 2.76 11.94 28.22
N GLY A 184 2.29 11.11 29.16
CA GLY A 184 1.93 9.72 28.88
C GLY A 184 0.94 9.56 27.72
N ARG A 185 -0.10 10.39 27.65
CA ARG A 185 -1.10 10.32 26.57
C ARG A 185 -0.52 10.67 25.19
N ARG A 186 0.44 11.60 25.12
CA ARG A 186 1.17 11.93 23.89
C ARG A 186 2.09 10.78 23.48
N ARG A 187 2.84 10.20 24.43
CA ARG A 187 3.71 9.05 24.18
C ARG A 187 2.95 7.80 23.71
N ALA A 188 1.76 7.55 24.26
CA ALA A 188 0.89 6.46 23.80
C ALA A 188 0.47 6.67 22.32
N THR A 189 0.02 7.87 21.96
CA THR A 189 -0.33 8.19 20.57
C THR A 189 0.87 8.10 19.63
N GLN A 190 2.06 8.55 20.04
CA GLN A 190 3.28 8.37 19.25
C GLN A 190 3.63 6.89 19.05
N MET A 191 3.45 6.05 20.07
CA MET A 191 3.68 4.61 19.93
C MET A 191 2.73 3.99 18.90
N ALA A 192 1.44 4.38 18.90
CA ALA A 192 0.48 3.93 17.90
C ALA A 192 0.84 4.44 16.50
N MET A 193 1.18 5.72 16.36
CA MET A 193 1.64 6.31 15.09
C MET A 193 2.90 5.61 14.55
N HIS A 194 3.84 5.24 15.42
CA HIS A 194 5.06 4.53 15.03
C HIS A 194 4.73 3.13 14.46
N GLU A 195 3.82 2.39 15.10
CA GLU A 195 3.38 1.09 14.62
C GLU A 195 2.65 1.20 13.27
N ILE A 196 1.71 2.14 13.16
CA ILE A 196 0.98 2.44 11.92
C ILE A 196 1.95 2.81 10.80
N TYR A 197 2.91 3.68 11.10
CA TYR A 197 3.89 4.16 10.14
C TYR A 197 4.75 3.02 9.59
N GLY A 198 5.26 2.15 10.45
CA GLY A 198 6.05 0.99 10.05
C GLY A 198 5.26 0.03 9.16
N ALA A 199 4.05 -0.32 9.60
CA ALA A 199 3.16 -1.20 8.84
C ALA A 199 2.77 -0.62 7.48
N LEU A 200 2.46 0.69 7.40
CA LEU A 200 2.17 1.37 6.13
C LEU A 200 3.35 1.29 5.17
N CYS A 201 4.57 1.56 5.62
CA CYS A 201 5.76 1.49 4.76
C CYS A 201 5.95 0.08 4.20
N GLN A 202 5.84 -0.95 5.05
CA GLN A 202 5.97 -2.35 4.64
C GLN A 202 4.85 -2.79 3.68
N LEU A 203 3.60 -2.39 3.94
CA LEU A 203 2.46 -2.72 3.07
C LEU A 203 2.50 -1.98 1.73
N LEU A 204 3.05 -0.76 1.69
CA LEU A 204 3.18 0.03 0.46
C LEU A 204 4.39 -0.38 -0.38
N ALA A 205 5.43 -0.97 0.23
CA ALA A 205 6.70 -1.29 -0.42
C ALA A 205 6.59 -2.04 -1.76
N PRO A 206 5.70 -3.04 -1.93
CA PRO A 206 5.55 -3.73 -3.23
C PRO A 206 5.02 -2.84 -4.36
N VAL A 207 4.27 -1.78 -4.04
CA VAL A 207 3.61 -0.90 -5.01
C VAL A 207 4.38 0.41 -5.16
N LEU A 208 4.54 1.17 -4.07
CA LEU A 208 5.22 2.47 -4.02
C LEU A 208 6.68 2.29 -3.61
N VAL A 209 7.45 1.58 -4.44
CA VAL A 209 8.80 1.11 -4.10
C VAL A 209 9.75 2.24 -3.69
N PHE A 210 9.67 3.40 -4.34
CA PHE A 210 10.57 4.52 -4.06
C PHE A 210 10.09 5.31 -2.85
N THR A 211 8.79 5.58 -2.75
CA THR A 211 8.20 6.37 -1.67
C THR A 211 8.26 5.63 -0.34
N ALA A 212 8.05 4.31 -0.33
CA ALA A 212 8.17 3.49 0.86
C ALA A 212 9.62 3.48 1.38
N GLU A 213 10.60 3.32 0.49
CA GLU A 213 12.03 3.36 0.84
C GLU A 213 12.50 4.75 1.27
N GLU A 214 12.01 5.81 0.61
CA GLU A 214 12.26 7.20 1.02
C GLU A 214 11.72 7.43 2.43
N ALA A 215 10.46 7.09 2.69
CA ALA A 215 9.86 7.23 4.00
C ALA A 215 10.67 6.44 5.04
N TRP A 216 10.88 5.15 4.80
CA TRP A 216 11.57 4.25 5.74
C TRP A 216 12.96 4.72 6.15
N ARG A 217 13.73 5.29 5.22
CA ARG A 217 15.05 5.87 5.55
C ARG A 217 14.99 7.05 6.52
N HIS A 218 13.84 7.73 6.63
CA HIS A 218 13.64 8.80 7.60
C HIS A 218 13.25 8.30 9.01
N SER A 219 12.96 7.00 9.22
CA SER A 219 12.53 6.46 10.52
C SER A 219 13.67 5.92 11.39
N GLN A 220 14.93 6.26 11.09
CA GLN A 220 16.15 5.74 11.74
C GLN A 220 16.38 4.23 11.56
N ALA A 221 15.66 3.59 10.62
CA ALA A 221 15.88 2.19 10.30
C ALA A 221 17.26 1.95 9.66
N SER A 222 17.91 0.84 10.03
CA SER A 222 19.25 0.46 9.55
C SER A 222 19.25 -0.27 8.20
N SER A 223 18.09 -0.77 7.77
CA SER A 223 17.88 -1.62 6.59
C SER A 223 16.87 -0.96 5.64
N SER A 224 16.89 -1.40 4.38
CA SER A 224 15.85 -1.06 3.41
C SER A 224 14.53 -1.74 3.78
N VAL A 225 13.40 -1.07 3.55
CA VAL A 225 12.06 -1.64 3.78
C VAL A 225 11.83 -2.89 2.94
N HIS A 226 12.52 -3.00 1.80
CA HIS A 226 12.43 -4.14 0.88
C HIS A 226 13.11 -5.41 1.39
N LEU A 227 13.82 -5.32 2.53
CA LEU A 227 14.41 -6.46 3.23
C LEU A 227 13.59 -6.89 4.45
N GLU A 228 12.51 -6.16 4.76
CA GLU A 228 11.65 -6.44 5.90
C GLU A 228 10.52 -7.40 5.51
N GLU A 229 10.02 -8.14 6.49
CA GLU A 229 8.81 -8.94 6.31
C GLU A 229 7.56 -8.05 6.33
N PHE A 230 6.48 -8.51 5.69
CA PHE A 230 5.17 -7.89 5.87
C PHE A 230 4.77 -7.91 7.35
N PRO A 231 4.09 -6.85 7.85
CA PRO A 231 3.64 -6.81 9.22
C PRO A 231 2.70 -7.98 9.51
N THR A 232 2.69 -8.42 10.77
CA THR A 232 1.76 -9.44 11.25
C THR A 232 0.68 -8.78 12.10
N PRO A 233 -0.59 -9.14 11.92
CA PRO A 233 -1.66 -8.56 12.71
C PRO A 233 -1.54 -9.05 14.16
N GLN A 234 -1.73 -8.15 15.11
CA GLN A 234 -1.78 -8.50 16.52
C GLN A 234 -3.21 -8.89 16.92
N ASN A 235 -3.34 -9.84 17.84
CA ASN A 235 -4.64 -10.21 18.37
C ASN A 235 -4.95 -9.35 19.61
N ARG A 236 -5.49 -8.15 19.37
CA ARG A 236 -5.79 -7.15 20.41
C ARG A 236 -7.19 -7.29 21.03
N GLY A 237 -8.05 -8.10 20.41
CA GLY A 237 -9.48 -8.23 20.72
C GLY A 237 -10.27 -6.98 20.28
N ASP A 238 -11.39 -7.14 19.57
CA ASP A 238 -12.10 -6.05 18.88
C ASP A 238 -12.94 -5.13 19.80
N LYS A 239 -12.50 -4.95 21.06
CA LYS A 239 -13.28 -4.29 22.10
C LYS A 239 -13.35 -2.77 21.92
N ALA A 240 -12.32 -2.13 21.37
CA ALA A 240 -12.35 -0.69 21.15
C ALA A 240 -13.25 -0.33 19.95
N SER A 241 -13.26 -1.17 18.92
CA SER A 241 -14.12 -1.04 17.76
C SER A 241 -15.60 -1.16 18.13
N GLU A 242 -15.96 -2.12 18.98
CA GLU A 242 -17.32 -2.21 19.55
C GLU A 242 -17.69 -0.95 20.34
N GLN A 243 -16.82 -0.48 21.22
CA GLN A 243 -17.05 0.71 22.06
C GLN A 243 -17.15 2.03 21.29
N MET A 244 -16.65 2.11 20.06
CA MET A 244 -16.74 3.31 19.21
C MET A 244 -17.99 3.29 18.31
N ALA A 245 -18.64 2.13 18.16
CA ALA A 245 -19.86 1.98 17.37
C ALA A 245 -21.13 2.34 18.16
N ASP A 246 -21.06 2.26 19.50
CA ASP A 246 -22.10 2.69 20.45
C ASP A 246 -22.10 4.22 20.67
#